data_AF-A0A497C2R4-F1
#
_entry.id   AF-A0A497C2R4-F1
#
_cell.length_a   1.000
_cell.length_b   1.000
_cell.length_c   1.000
_cell.angle_alpha   90.00
_cell.angle_beta   90.00
_cell.angle_gamma   90.00
#
_symmetry.space_group_name_H-M   'P 1'
#
loop_
_entity.id
_entity.type
_entity.pdbx_description
1 polymer ?
#
loop_
_entity_poly.entity_id
_entity_poly.type
_entity_poly.pdbx_seq_one_letter_code
_entity_poly.pdbx_strand_id
1 'polypeptide(L)' 'MADIDKARCYVHAHGNLWERVLWDYLFAGGILERVHAFLFPYKNPDGGWGHDLEHDIMAPLSNSLVVPT' A
#
# COMPACT_ATOMS: atom_id res chain seq x y z
N MET A 1 15.78 11.45 15.72
CA MET A 1 15.82 11.21 14.27
C MET A 1 15.47 9.76 14.02
N ALA A 2 14.64 9.46 13.02
CA ALA A 2 14.30 8.07 12.71
C ALA A 2 15.50 7.34 12.09
N ASP A 3 15.65 6.05 12.41
CA ASP A 3 16.69 5.18 11.86
C ASP A 3 16.14 4.52 10.58
N ILE A 4 16.68 4.93 9.43
CA ILE A 4 16.21 4.51 8.11
C ILE A 4 16.44 3.02 7.87
N ASP A 5 17.52 2.45 8.42
CA ASP A 5 17.78 1.01 8.26
C ASP A 5 16.78 0.17 9.06
N LYS A 6 16.42 0.62 10.27
CA LYS A 6 15.34 -0.02 11.03
C LYS A 6 14.00 0.11 10.32
N ALA A 7 13.70 1.26 9.73
CA ALA A 7 12.48 1.46 8.96
C ALA A 7 12.42 0.54 7.73
N ARG A 8 13.55 0.40 6.99
CA ARG A 8 13.68 -0.56 5.89
C ARG A 8 13.36 -1.97 6.35
N CYS A 9 14.05 -2.45 7.38
CA CYS A 9 13.84 -3.80 7.91
C CYS A 9 12.38 -4.03 8.32
N TYR A 10 11.75 -3.03 8.95
CA TYR A 10 10.35 -3.12 9.36
C TYR A 10 9.41 -3.24 8.16
N VAL A 11 9.52 -2.36 7.15
CA VAL A 11 8.65 -2.35 5.97
C VAL A 11 8.81 -3.62 5.15
N HIS A 12 10.05 -4.08 4.93
CA HIS A 12 10.28 -5.31 4.17
C HIS A 12 9.81 -6.58 4.90
N ALA A 13 9.77 -6.58 6.24
CA ALA A 13 9.30 -7.70 7.04
C ALA A 13 7.77 -7.73 7.22
N HIS A 14 7.14 -6.57 7.42
CA HIS A 14 5.74 -6.49 7.86
C HIS A 14 4.80 -5.82 6.86
N GLY A 15 5.34 -5.02 5.93
CA GLY A 15 4.52 -4.30 4.95
C GLY A 15 3.96 -5.22 3.87
N ASN A 16 2.83 -4.79 3.31
CA ASN A 16 2.23 -5.33 2.10
C ASN A 16 3.18 -5.17 0.91
N LEU A 17 2.98 -5.97 -0.15
CA LEU A 17 3.87 -5.94 -1.31
C LEU A 17 3.98 -4.55 -1.95
N TRP A 18 2.86 -3.80 -2.00
CA TRP A 18 2.87 -2.44 -2.55
C TRP A 18 3.66 -1.46 -1.69
N GLU A 19 3.70 -1.62 -0.36
CA GLU A 19 4.48 -0.78 0.57
C GLU A 19 5.98 -1.01 0.43
N ARG A 20 6.39 -2.26 0.17
CA ARG A 20 7.81 -2.60 -0.10
C ARG A 20 8.29 -1.96 -1.40
N VAL A 21 7.46 -1.99 -2.43
CA VAL A 21 7.78 -1.36 -3.71
C VAL A 21 7.73 0.17 -3.60
N LEU A 22 6.83 0.72 -2.79
CA LEU A 22 6.81 2.15 -2.48
C LEU A 22 8.08 2.58 -1.74
N TRP A 23 8.57 1.76 -0.80
CA TRP A 23 9.87 1.98 -0.16
C TRP A 23 10.99 2.06 -1.20
N ASP A 24 11.05 1.10 -2.12
CA ASP A 24 12.08 1.08 -3.16
C ASP A 24 12.04 2.34 -4.03
N TYR A 25 10.85 2.80 -4.41
CA TYR A 25 10.67 4.04 -5.18
C TYR A 25 11.16 5.27 -4.41
N LEU A 26 10.81 5.40 -3.14
CA LEU A 26 11.13 6.58 -2.33
C LEU A 26 12.59 6.63 -1.87
N PHE A 27 13.22 5.47 -1.61
CA PHE A 27 14.49 5.40 -0.89
C PHE A 27 15.59 4.57 -1.56
N ALA A 28 15.28 3.79 -2.61
CA ALA A 28 16.24 2.86 -3.22
C ALA A 28 16.32 2.96 -4.76
N GLY A 29 15.81 4.04 -5.36
CA GLY A 29 15.89 4.26 -6.81
C GLY A 29 14.97 3.36 -7.65
N GLY A 30 13.91 2.82 -7.03
CA GLY A 30 12.83 2.12 -7.75
C GLY A 30 12.07 3.05 -8.70
N ILE A 31 11.26 2.47 -9.58
CA ILE A 31 10.47 3.21 -10.58
C ILE A 31 8.98 3.25 -10.19
N LEU A 32 8.31 4.36 -10.51
CA LEU A 32 6.91 4.59 -10.14
C LEU A 32 5.95 3.58 -10.81
N GLU A 33 6.27 3.14 -12.03
CA GLU A 33 5.49 2.15 -12.78
C GLU A 33 5.38 0.83 -12.02
N ARG A 34 6.42 0.48 -11.26
CA ARG A 34 6.40 -0.73 -10.42
C ARG A 34 5.44 -0.55 -9.24
N VAL A 35 5.37 0.64 -8.64
CA VAL A 35 4.38 0.94 -7.59
C VAL A 35 2.97 0.78 -8.16
N HIS A 36 2.70 1.35 -9.33
CA HIS A 36 1.40 1.21 -9.99
C HIS A 36 1.05 -0.26 -10.28
N ALA A 37 2.00 -1.06 -10.77
CA ALA A 37 1.76 -2.47 -11.04
C ALA A 37 1.37 -3.28 -9.80
N PHE A 38 1.92 -2.94 -8.63
CA PHE A 38 1.61 -3.59 -7.36
C PHE A 38 0.37 -3.03 -6.68
N LEU A 39 -0.03 -1.79 -6.97
CA LEU A 39 -1.30 -1.23 -6.53
C LEU A 39 -2.47 -1.71 -7.39
N PHE A 40 -2.31 -1.87 -8.69
CA PHE A 40 -3.41 -2.15 -9.62
C PHE A 40 -4.37 -3.30 -9.23
N PRO A 41 -3.90 -4.42 -8.64
CA PRO A 41 -4.79 -5.49 -8.17
C PRO A 41 -5.82 -5.06 -7.10
N TYR A 42 -5.54 -3.99 -6.36
CA TYR A 42 -6.43 -3.43 -5.35
C TYR A 42 -7.52 -2.52 -5.93
N LYS A 43 -7.47 -2.22 -7.24
CA LYS A 43 -8.44 -1.36 -7.91
C LYS A 43 -9.69 -2.14 -8.33
N ASN A 44 -10.85 -1.66 -7.90
CA ASN A 44 -12.14 -2.22 -8.25
C ASN A 44 -12.62 -1.77 -9.65
N PRO A 45 -13.54 -2.50 -10.30
CA PRO A 45 -14.09 -2.13 -11.61
C PRO A 45 -14.80 -0.77 -11.64
N ASP A 46 -15.30 -0.30 -10.49
CA ASP A 46 -15.93 1.00 -10.30
C ASP A 46 -14.92 2.16 -10.17
N GLY A 47 -13.62 1.86 -10.17
CA GLY A 47 -12.54 2.83 -10.00
C GLY A 47 -12.15 3.10 -8.55
N GLY A 48 -12.86 2.53 -7.58
CA GLY A 48 -12.50 2.55 -6.16
C GLY A 48 -11.34 1.59 -5.83
N TRP A 49 -10.97 1.55 -4.55
CA TRP A 49 -9.88 0.72 -4.04
C TRP A 49 -10.38 -0.13 -2.86
N GLY A 50 -9.95 -1.39 -2.80
CA GLY A 50 -10.35 -2.35 -1.77
C GLY A 50 -9.41 -3.56 -1.79
N HIS A 51 -9.94 -4.78 -1.59
CA HIS A 51 -9.16 -6.02 -1.58
C HIS A 51 -8.02 -6.01 -0.54
N ASP A 52 -8.33 -5.57 0.68
CA ASP A 52 -7.37 -5.55 1.80
C ASP A 52 -6.17 -4.61 1.54
N LEU A 53 -6.39 -3.52 0.79
CA LEU A 53 -5.39 -2.47 0.59
C LEU A 53 -5.02 -1.80 1.93
N GLU A 54 -6.03 -1.55 2.77
CA GLU A 54 -5.92 -0.98 4.11
C GLU A 54 -5.67 -2.10 5.14
N HIS A 55 -4.77 -1.88 6.09
CA HIS A 55 -4.37 -2.90 7.07
C HIS A 55 -5.43 -3.18 8.14
N ASP A 56 -6.28 -2.20 8.45
CA ASP A 56 -7.32 -2.27 9.46
C ASP A 56 -8.69 -2.69 8.90
N ILE A 57 -8.84 -2.69 7.56
CA ILE A 57 -10.08 -3.04 6.88
C ILE A 57 -9.80 -4.15 5.86
N MET A 58 -10.20 -5.36 6.25
CA MET A 58 -10.20 -6.52 5.36
C MET A 58 -11.56 -6.65 4.69
N ALA A 59 -11.76 -5.94 3.57
CA ALA A 59 -13.03 -5.94 2.84
C ALA A 59 -12.81 -6.08 1.33
N PRO A 60 -13.60 -6.94 0.65
CA PRO A 60 -13.50 -7.09 -0.79
C PRO A 60 -14.07 -5.88 -1.54
N LEU A 61 -14.91 -5.08 -0.89
CA LEU A 61 -15.49 -3.86 -1.45
C LEU A 61 -14.73 -2.63 -0.94
N SER A 62 -14.71 -1.59 -1.76
CA SER A 62 -14.25 -0.27 -1.34
C SER A 62 -14.98 0.15 -0.07
N ASN A 63 -14.26 0.60 0.94
CA ASN A 63 -14.85 1.02 2.20
C ASN A 63 -14.61 2.52 2.42
N SER A 64 -15.67 3.29 2.64
CA SER A 64 -15.53 4.73 2.87
C SER A 64 -15.57 5.14 4.36
N LEU A 65 -16.03 4.25 5.27
CA LEU A 65 -16.41 4.41 6.71
C LEU A 65 -16.66 5.79 7.37
N VAL A 66 -16.77 6.91 6.68
CA VAL A 66 -17.37 8.14 7.18
C VAL A 66 -18.60 8.47 6.35
N VAL A 67 -19.75 8.11 6.92
CA VAL A 67 -20.98 8.90 6.91
C VAL A 67 -21.64 8.76 8.29
N PRO A 68 -21.95 9.83 9.05
CA PRO A 68 -22.98 9.73 10.07
C PRO A 68 -24.32 9.57 9.35
N THR A 69 -25.06 8.54 9.75
CA THR A 69 -26.44 8.15 9.36
C THR A 69 -26.67 7.70 7.92
#